data_AF-H0JM76-F1
#
_entry.id   AF-H0JM76-F1
#
_cell.length_a   1.000
_cell.length_b   1.000
_cell.length_c   1.000
_cell.angle_alpha   90.00
_cell.angle_beta   90.00
_cell.angle_gamma   90.00
#
_symmetry.space_group_name_H-M   'P 1'
#
loop_
_entity.id
_entity.type
_entity.pdbx_description
1 polymer ?
#
loop_
_entity_poly.entity_id
_entity_poly.type
_entity_poly.pdbx_seq_one_letter_code
_entity_poly.pdbx_strand_id
1 'polypeptide(L)'
;MSAATVAIAAAFALTACSSDDTPSDEDVRSSADVAVTSVQEQAEGAISSVQSVASSAAERAGDIFDKAKLDVFVAAFRTGYPQLSADRETQDIESIVTETCPLIDEGASDQEVNAKVQEVAANGSTVPDEDQAARIAQLVRVACG
;
A
#
# COMPACT_ATOMS: atom_id res chain seq x y z
N MET A 1 25.63 -37.41 30.46
CA MET A 1 26.30 -36.28 29.79
C MET A 1 25.22 -35.47 29.08
N SER A 2 25.23 -34.15 29.33
CA SER A 2 24.52 -33.05 28.63
C SER A 2 22.99 -32.94 28.87
N ALA A 3 22.42 -31.95 29.58
CA ALA A 3 22.45 -30.46 29.48
C ALA A 3 21.80 -29.97 28.16
N ALA A 4 20.91 -28.98 28.06
CA ALA A 4 20.31 -27.99 28.98
C ALA A 4 19.00 -27.47 28.34
N THR A 5 18.01 -27.02 29.13
CA THR A 5 16.82 -26.29 28.66
C THR A 5 16.96 -24.81 28.99
N VAL A 6 17.09 -23.97 27.96
CA VAL A 6 17.15 -22.51 28.06
C VAL A 6 15.74 -21.95 27.89
N ALA A 7 15.25 -21.25 28.91
CA ALA A 7 14.03 -20.43 28.86
C ALA A 7 14.40 -19.04 28.34
N ILE A 8 13.67 -18.53 27.34
CA ILE A 8 13.85 -17.18 26.81
C ILE A 8 12.57 -16.41 27.08
N ALA A 9 12.68 -15.43 27.99
CA ALA A 9 11.61 -14.53 28.37
C ALA A 9 11.43 -13.40 27.34
N ALA A 10 10.18 -13.04 27.06
CA ALA A 10 9.80 -11.91 26.22
C ALA A 10 9.91 -10.59 27.01
N ALA A 11 10.52 -9.57 26.41
CA ALA A 11 10.33 -8.16 26.76
C ALA A 11 10.78 -7.27 25.59
N PHE A 12 9.83 -6.85 24.74
CA PHE A 12 10.03 -5.69 23.86
C PHE A 12 9.42 -4.47 24.56
N ALA A 13 10.29 -3.66 25.15
CA ALA A 13 9.91 -2.36 25.70
C ALA A 13 9.88 -1.31 24.58
N LEU A 14 8.74 -0.65 24.44
CA LEU A 14 8.56 0.53 23.59
C LEU A 14 9.39 1.68 24.17
N THR A 15 10.38 2.17 23.42
CA THR A 15 11.06 3.44 23.73
C THR A 15 10.49 4.53 22.84
N ALA A 16 9.52 5.25 23.40
CA ALA A 16 9.11 6.58 22.97
C ALA A 16 9.90 7.60 23.80
N CYS A 17 10.56 8.57 23.16
CA CYS A 17 11.00 9.85 23.76
C CYS A 17 11.45 10.76 22.61
N SER A 18 10.75 11.83 22.22
CA SER A 18 10.40 13.08 22.94
C SER A 18 11.61 13.97 23.23
N SER A 19 11.47 15.23 22.82
CA SER A 19 12.50 16.22 22.48
C SER A 19 13.24 16.91 23.64
N ASP A 20 14.44 17.40 23.28
CA ASP A 20 15.16 18.66 23.65
C ASP A 20 15.69 18.91 25.07
N ASP A 21 17.03 18.95 25.20
CA ASP A 21 17.81 19.94 25.99
C ASP A 21 19.29 19.90 25.54
N THR A 22 19.94 21.05 25.30
CA THR A 22 21.32 21.22 24.76
C THR A 22 22.21 21.88 25.85
N PRO A 23 23.54 21.62 25.96
CA PRO A 23 24.53 22.45 25.23
C PRO A 23 25.90 21.80 24.85
N SER A 24 26.48 22.36 23.77
CA SER A 24 27.91 22.56 23.43
C SER A 24 28.82 21.37 23.03
N ASP A 25 29.11 21.17 21.74
CA ASP A 25 30.20 21.76 20.88
C ASP A 25 31.39 20.77 20.82
N GLU A 26 32.04 20.33 19.73
CA GLU A 26 32.00 20.47 18.27
C GLU A 26 32.76 19.24 17.71
N ASP A 27 32.33 18.64 16.59
CA ASP A 27 33.29 18.28 15.53
C ASP A 27 32.56 18.21 14.19
N VAL A 28 32.95 19.16 13.35
CA VAL A 28 32.39 19.49 12.05
C VAL A 28 32.97 18.53 11.02
N ARG A 29 32.13 17.67 10.42
CA ARG A 29 32.39 17.16 9.07
C ARG A 29 31.24 17.51 8.14
N SER A 30 31.47 18.64 7.48
CA SER A 30 30.87 19.10 6.24
C SER A 30 30.91 18.03 5.15
N SER A 31 29.75 17.71 4.58
CA SER A 31 29.44 17.22 3.22
C SER A 31 27.92 16.94 3.26
N ALA A 32 26.99 17.85 3.00
CA ALA A 32 26.82 18.70 1.83
C ALA A 32 26.96 17.93 0.50
N ASP A 33 26.34 16.76 0.40
CA ASP A 33 25.88 16.21 -0.88
C ASP A 33 24.38 16.45 -1.02
N VAL A 34 24.05 17.73 -1.18
CA VAL A 34 22.87 18.17 -1.90
C VAL A 34 23.11 17.87 -3.38
N ALA A 35 22.70 16.68 -3.79
CA ALA A 35 22.52 16.34 -5.20
C ALA A 35 21.38 15.31 -5.37
N VAL A 36 20.21 15.57 -4.77
CA VAL A 36 18.97 15.11 -5.39
C VAL A 36 18.66 16.08 -6.51
N THR A 37 19.35 15.86 -7.62
CA THR A 37 19.08 16.57 -8.87
C THR A 37 17.64 16.27 -9.27
N SER A 38 16.89 17.34 -9.48
CA SER A 38 15.55 17.31 -10.02
C SER A 38 15.52 16.48 -11.30
N VAL A 39 14.89 15.31 -11.25
CA VAL A 39 14.14 14.75 -12.39
C VAL A 39 12.69 15.16 -12.17
N GLN A 40 12.49 16.48 -12.20
CA GLN A 40 11.33 17.04 -12.89
C GLN A 40 11.85 17.28 -14.28
N GLU A 41 11.40 16.47 -15.23
CA GLU A 41 10.91 16.89 -16.54
C GLU A 41 10.85 15.67 -17.47
N GLN A 42 9.69 15.53 -18.11
CA GLN A 42 9.43 14.77 -19.33
C GLN A 42 8.86 13.36 -19.19
N ALA A 43 7.63 13.30 -18.66
CA ALA A 43 6.60 12.38 -19.19
C ALA A 43 5.21 13.07 -19.19
N GLU A 44 5.19 14.37 -19.46
CA GLU A 44 3.97 15.18 -19.49
C GLU A 44 3.50 15.25 -20.94
N GLY A 45 2.49 14.48 -21.31
CA GLY A 45 1.91 14.60 -22.65
C GLY A 45 0.84 13.60 -23.03
N ALA A 46 0.76 12.43 -22.38
CA ALA A 46 -0.25 11.42 -22.73
C ALA A 46 -1.06 10.88 -21.54
N ILE A 47 -0.70 11.19 -20.29
CA ILE A 47 -1.32 10.62 -19.08
C ILE A 47 -2.43 11.54 -18.51
N SER A 48 -2.45 12.82 -18.89
CA SER A 48 -3.34 13.82 -18.27
C SER A 48 -4.84 13.51 -18.47
N SER A 49 -5.23 12.89 -19.59
CA SER A 49 -6.63 12.55 -19.84
C SER A 49 -7.12 11.32 -19.06
N VAL A 50 -6.22 10.42 -18.64
CA VAL A 50 -6.56 9.26 -17.79
C VAL A 50 -6.43 9.61 -16.29
N GLN A 51 -5.48 10.49 -15.93
CA GLN A 51 -5.34 10.97 -14.55
C GLN A 51 -6.51 11.83 -14.09
N SER A 52 -7.14 12.62 -14.97
CA SER A 52 -8.32 13.41 -14.58
C SER A 52 -9.54 12.53 -14.29
N VAL A 53 -9.74 11.46 -15.05
CA VAL A 53 -10.83 10.49 -14.76
C VAL A 53 -10.51 9.61 -13.56
N ALA A 54 -9.23 9.24 -13.37
CA ALA A 54 -8.77 8.52 -12.18
C ALA A 54 -8.87 9.37 -10.91
N SER A 55 -8.52 10.66 -10.98
CA SER A 55 -8.69 11.60 -9.85
C SER A 55 -10.17 11.76 -9.52
N SER A 56 -11.02 12.00 -10.53
CA SER A 56 -12.48 12.09 -10.30
C SER A 56 -13.08 10.78 -9.78
N ALA A 57 -12.56 9.62 -10.19
CA ALA A 57 -12.99 8.32 -9.66
C ALA A 57 -12.50 8.10 -8.22
N ALA A 58 -11.27 8.48 -7.89
CA ALA A 58 -10.72 8.44 -6.54
C ALA A 58 -11.43 9.41 -5.58
N GLU A 59 -11.77 10.62 -6.05
CA GLU A 59 -12.54 11.62 -5.31
C GLU A 59 -13.98 11.14 -5.06
N ARG A 60 -14.62 10.48 -6.05
CA ARG A 60 -15.95 9.86 -5.90
C ARG A 60 -15.90 8.62 -5.01
N ALA A 61 -14.81 7.86 -5.07
CA ALA A 61 -14.57 6.73 -4.20
C ALA A 61 -14.42 7.15 -2.73
N GLY A 62 -13.77 8.28 -2.45
CA GLY A 62 -13.66 8.80 -1.08
C GLY A 62 -14.98 9.20 -0.42
N ASP A 63 -16.05 9.39 -1.21
CA ASP A 63 -17.41 9.70 -0.73
C ASP A 63 -18.24 8.42 -0.48
N ILE A 64 -18.01 7.37 -1.29
CA ILE A 64 -18.75 6.10 -1.22
C ILE A 64 -18.05 5.09 -0.29
N PHE A 65 -16.73 5.09 -0.26
CA PHE A 65 -15.91 4.18 0.54
C PHE A 65 -15.32 4.91 1.74
N ASP A 66 -15.40 4.28 2.91
CA ASP A 66 -14.79 4.81 4.12
C ASP A 66 -13.26 4.90 3.94
N LYS A 67 -12.73 6.11 4.05
CA LYS A 67 -11.30 6.36 3.83
C LYS A 67 -10.40 5.58 4.80
N ALA A 68 -10.84 5.36 6.05
CA ALA A 68 -10.06 4.56 6.99
C ALA A 68 -9.99 3.09 6.57
N LYS A 69 -11.07 2.53 6.00
CA LYS A 69 -11.05 1.17 5.42
C LYS A 69 -10.11 1.08 4.21
N LEU A 70 -10.11 2.09 3.34
CA LEU A 70 -9.18 2.16 2.21
C LEU A 70 -7.71 2.22 2.66
N ASP A 71 -7.39 3.07 3.63
CA ASP A 71 -6.03 3.18 4.18
C ASP A 71 -5.58 1.86 4.85
N VAL A 72 -6.48 1.17 5.56
CA VAL A 72 -6.23 -0.17 6.13
C VAL A 72 -5.99 -1.20 5.03
N PHE A 73 -6.80 -1.18 3.97
CA PHE A 73 -6.60 -2.07 2.82
C PHE A 73 -5.24 -1.84 2.17
N VAL A 74 -4.87 -0.59 1.90
CA VAL A 74 -3.58 -0.23 1.28
C VAL A 74 -2.42 -0.72 2.14
N ALA A 75 -2.48 -0.51 3.46
CA ALA A 75 -1.45 -0.98 4.37
C ALA A 75 -1.34 -2.51 4.38
N ALA A 76 -2.46 -3.22 4.44
CA ALA A 76 -2.50 -4.69 4.38
C ALA A 76 -1.99 -5.22 3.04
N PHE A 77 -2.38 -4.58 1.94
CA PHE A 77 -1.95 -4.95 0.59
C PHE A 77 -0.45 -4.78 0.41
N ARG A 78 0.12 -3.63 0.80
CA ARG A 78 1.57 -3.37 0.76
C ARG A 78 2.36 -4.35 1.61
N THR A 79 1.82 -4.72 2.77
CA THR A 79 2.45 -5.68 3.68
C THR A 79 2.42 -7.10 3.14
N GLY A 80 1.28 -7.53 2.59
CA GLY A 80 1.09 -8.91 2.10
C GLY A 80 1.65 -9.15 0.71
N TYR A 81 1.74 -8.10 -0.12
CA TYR A 81 2.07 -8.19 -1.54
C TYR A 81 3.04 -7.09 -1.98
N PRO A 82 4.28 -7.07 -1.46
CA PRO A 82 5.26 -6.03 -1.78
C PRO A 82 5.57 -5.94 -3.28
N GLN A 83 5.59 -7.09 -3.97
CA GLN A 83 5.79 -7.18 -5.43
C GLN A 83 4.62 -6.71 -6.28
N LEU A 84 3.39 -6.69 -5.74
CA LEU A 84 2.20 -6.17 -6.43
C LEU A 84 1.95 -4.68 -6.13
N SER A 85 2.68 -4.13 -5.16
CA SER A 85 2.55 -2.75 -4.67
C SER A 85 3.79 -1.89 -4.93
N ALA A 86 4.86 -2.49 -5.43
CA ALA A 86 6.07 -1.79 -5.83
C ALA A 86 5.73 -0.68 -6.83
N ASP A 87 6.26 0.51 -6.57
CA ASP A 87 6.10 1.70 -7.43
C ASP A 87 4.65 2.12 -7.71
N ARG A 88 3.67 1.59 -6.94
CA ARG A 88 2.26 2.00 -7.02
C ARG A 88 1.95 3.10 -6.02
N GLU A 89 1.24 4.11 -6.52
CA GLU A 89 0.70 5.15 -5.67
C GLU A 89 -0.41 4.58 -4.79
N THR A 90 -0.70 5.25 -3.66
CA THR A 90 -1.78 4.82 -2.77
C THR A 90 -3.11 4.74 -3.51
N GLN A 91 -3.40 5.71 -4.37
CA GLN A 91 -4.64 5.78 -5.16
C GLN A 91 -4.78 4.58 -6.12
N ASP A 92 -3.69 4.13 -6.74
CA ASP A 92 -3.73 2.94 -7.61
C ASP A 92 -4.08 1.67 -6.83
N ILE A 93 -3.64 1.58 -5.57
CA ILE A 93 -3.94 0.44 -4.71
C ILE A 93 -5.38 0.56 -4.18
N GLU A 94 -5.83 1.77 -3.83
CA GLU A 94 -7.24 2.03 -3.47
C GLU A 94 -8.18 1.62 -4.62
N SER A 95 -7.78 1.83 -5.88
CA SER A 95 -8.57 1.45 -7.07
C SER A 95 -8.99 -0.03 -7.07
N ILE A 96 -8.17 -0.91 -6.48
CA ILE A 96 -8.48 -2.34 -6.35
C ILE A 96 -9.80 -2.53 -5.60
N VAL A 97 -10.02 -1.77 -4.53
CA VAL A 97 -11.27 -1.82 -3.75
C VAL A 97 -12.39 -1.18 -4.56
N THR A 98 -12.16 0.03 -5.08
CA THR A 98 -13.23 0.84 -5.68
C THR A 98 -13.75 0.25 -6.99
N GLU A 99 -12.93 -0.49 -7.73
CA GLU A 99 -13.33 -1.20 -8.94
C GLU A 99 -13.94 -2.58 -8.69
N THR A 100 -13.61 -3.22 -7.56
CA THR A 100 -14.06 -4.59 -7.27
C THR A 100 -15.33 -4.62 -6.41
N CYS A 101 -15.50 -3.66 -5.49
CA CYS A 101 -16.69 -3.60 -4.65
C CYS A 101 -18.03 -3.50 -5.42
N PRO A 102 -18.14 -2.81 -6.57
CA PRO A 102 -19.37 -2.83 -7.37
C PRO A 102 -19.76 -4.25 -7.78
N LEU A 103 -18.81 -5.06 -8.25
CA LEU A 103 -19.09 -6.46 -8.62
C LEU A 103 -19.58 -7.28 -7.42
N ILE A 104 -19.02 -7.03 -6.24
CA ILE A 104 -19.43 -7.71 -5.00
C ILE A 104 -20.86 -7.29 -4.62
N ASP A 105 -21.19 -6.01 -4.72
CA ASP A 105 -22.53 -5.47 -4.42
C ASP A 105 -23.59 -5.98 -5.42
N GLU A 106 -23.21 -6.12 -6.69
CA GLU A 106 -24.03 -6.71 -7.75
C GLU A 106 -24.23 -8.23 -7.61
N GLY A 107 -23.52 -8.87 -6.65
CA GLY A 107 -23.64 -10.30 -6.39
C GLY A 107 -22.89 -11.19 -7.39
N ALA A 108 -21.81 -10.68 -7.98
CA ALA A 108 -20.95 -11.45 -8.88
C ALA A 108 -20.36 -12.68 -8.18
N SER A 109 -20.05 -13.70 -8.98
CA SER A 109 -19.49 -14.96 -8.48
C SER A 109 -18.08 -14.75 -7.92
N ASP A 110 -17.64 -15.60 -6.97
CA ASP A 110 -16.26 -15.53 -6.44
C ASP A 110 -15.20 -15.60 -7.54
N GLN A 111 -15.46 -16.38 -8.61
CA GLN A 111 -14.58 -16.46 -9.77
C GLN A 111 -14.48 -15.13 -10.52
N GLU A 112 -15.60 -14.41 -10.70
CA GLU A 112 -15.63 -13.12 -11.39
C GLU A 112 -14.92 -12.05 -10.55
N VAL A 113 -15.16 -12.04 -9.23
CA VAL A 113 -14.48 -11.15 -8.30
C VAL A 113 -12.97 -11.42 -8.29
N ASN A 114 -12.56 -12.68 -8.22
CA ASN A 114 -11.14 -13.05 -8.22
C ASN A 114 -10.46 -12.69 -9.55
N ALA A 115 -11.14 -12.89 -10.68
CA ALA A 115 -10.62 -12.49 -12.00
C ALA A 115 -10.45 -10.97 -12.09
N LYS A 116 -11.43 -10.19 -11.61
CA LYS A 116 -11.31 -8.73 -11.56
C LYS A 116 -10.16 -8.31 -10.65
N VAL A 117 -9.99 -8.95 -9.50
CA VAL A 117 -8.86 -8.71 -8.60
C VAL A 117 -7.52 -9.03 -9.26
N GLN A 118 -7.39 -10.12 -10.01
CA GLN A 118 -6.15 -10.42 -10.77
C GLN A 118 -5.81 -9.31 -11.75
N GLU A 119 -6.82 -8.77 -12.45
CA GLU A 119 -6.65 -7.67 -13.39
C GLU A 119 -6.17 -6.39 -12.71
N VAL A 120 -6.88 -5.92 -11.68
CA VAL A 120 -6.61 -4.60 -11.07
C VAL A 120 -5.47 -4.62 -10.02
N ALA A 121 -5.17 -5.78 -9.45
CA ALA A 121 -4.05 -5.94 -8.53
C ALA A 121 -2.72 -6.25 -9.24
N ALA A 122 -2.74 -6.57 -10.54
CA ALA A 122 -1.52 -6.75 -11.32
C ALA A 122 -0.65 -5.49 -11.32
N ASN A 123 0.67 -5.70 -11.39
CA ASN A 123 1.64 -4.62 -11.47
C ASN A 123 2.77 -5.01 -12.44
N GLY A 124 2.81 -4.35 -13.59
CA GLY A 124 3.75 -4.68 -14.66
C GLY A 124 3.60 -6.13 -15.11
N SER A 125 4.67 -6.92 -14.97
CA SER A 125 4.68 -8.36 -15.29
C SER A 125 4.28 -9.25 -14.11
N THR A 126 4.04 -8.69 -12.93
CA THR A 126 3.62 -9.42 -11.74
C THR A 126 2.11 -9.49 -11.70
N VAL A 127 1.56 -10.69 -11.87
CA VAL A 127 0.12 -10.96 -11.76
C VAL A 127 -0.11 -11.82 -10.50
N PRO A 128 -1.12 -11.53 -9.68
CA PRO A 128 -1.47 -12.40 -8.55
C PRO A 128 -1.90 -13.77 -9.07
N ASP A 129 -1.37 -14.84 -8.48
CA ASP A 129 -1.91 -16.19 -8.67
C ASP A 129 -3.35 -16.32 -8.13
N GLU A 130 -4.08 -17.37 -8.48
CA GLU A 130 -5.44 -17.65 -8.02
C GLU A 130 -5.57 -17.57 -6.48
N ASP A 131 -4.62 -18.15 -5.74
CA ASP A 131 -4.64 -18.12 -4.27
C ASP A 131 -4.42 -16.69 -3.73
N GLN A 132 -3.59 -15.90 -4.40
CA GLN A 132 -3.34 -14.50 -4.02
C GLN A 132 -4.56 -13.64 -4.32
N ALA A 133 -5.17 -13.83 -5.50
CA ALA A 133 -6.36 -13.12 -5.90
C ALA A 133 -7.53 -13.39 -4.95
N ALA A 134 -7.75 -14.65 -4.55
CA ALA A 134 -8.77 -15.00 -3.58
C ALA A 134 -8.55 -14.30 -2.22
N ARG A 135 -7.30 -14.21 -1.76
CA ARG A 135 -6.95 -13.50 -0.51
C ARG A 135 -7.11 -11.99 -0.63
N ILE A 136 -6.71 -11.39 -1.75
CA ILE A 136 -6.91 -9.96 -2.00
C ILE A 136 -8.41 -9.66 -2.07
N ALA A 137 -9.21 -10.50 -2.74
CA ALA A 137 -10.66 -10.36 -2.79
C ALA A 137 -11.28 -10.43 -1.38
N GLN A 138 -10.73 -11.22 -0.45
CA GLN A 138 -11.18 -11.21 0.96
C GLN A 138 -10.89 -9.87 1.64
N LEU A 139 -9.71 -9.28 1.42
CA LEU A 139 -9.39 -7.94 1.92
C LEU A 139 -10.32 -6.88 1.34
N VAL A 140 -10.63 -6.96 0.05
CA VAL A 140 -11.58 -6.08 -0.63
C VAL A 140 -12.97 -6.19 0.01
N ARG A 141 -13.50 -7.40 0.22
CA ARG A 141 -14.83 -7.59 0.82
C ARG A 141 -14.95 -6.91 2.19
N VAL A 142 -13.89 -6.94 3.00
CA VAL A 142 -13.84 -6.23 4.30
C VAL A 142 -13.86 -4.71 4.12
N ALA A 143 -13.25 -4.19 3.04
CA ALA A 143 -13.22 -2.77 2.74
C ALA A 143 -14.51 -2.23 2.12
N CYS A 144 -15.31 -3.07 1.45
CA CYS A 144 -16.56 -2.66 0.79
C CYS A 144 -17.67 -2.21 1.75
N GLY A 145 -17.73 -2.74 2.98
CA GLY A 145 -18.88 -2.52 3.88
C GLY A 145 -18.80 -3.30 5.18
#